data_AF-A0A9E2G620-F1
#
_entry.id   AF-A0A9E2G620-F1
#
_cell.length_a   1.000
_cell.length_b   1.000
_cell.length_c   1.000
_cell.angle_alpha   90.00
_cell.angle_beta   90.00
_cell.angle_gamma   90.00
#
_symmetry.space_group_name_H-M   'P 1'
#
loop_
_entity.id
_entity.type
_entity.pdbx_description
1 polymer ?
#
loop_
_entity_poly.entity_id
_entity_poly.type
_entity_poly.pdbx_seq_one_letter_code
_entity_poly.pdbx_strand_id
1 'polypeptide(L)'
;MKRYLFLLIASLVFTLSACDDGGSKNNNNVNNTNNATCGDGVINTGETCDGTALGGNDCTTIAGDFTGGTLACADDCTYDTTLCETASLCGNGVIDASETCDGTELGANDCTTIAGDFTGGTLACADDCTYDTALCETASLCGNGVLDANETCDGTNLG
;
A
#
# COMPACT_ATOMS: atom_id res chain seq x y z
N MET A 1 -43.39 -31.61 52.30
CA MET A 1 -42.58 -31.01 53.38
C MET A 1 -41.29 -31.80 53.55
N LYS A 2 -40.14 -31.26 53.14
CA LYS A 2 -38.88 -31.39 53.91
C LYS A 2 -37.88 -30.37 53.40
N ARG A 3 -37.66 -29.38 54.27
CA ARG A 3 -36.69 -28.30 54.19
C ARG A 3 -35.38 -28.86 54.76
N TYR A 4 -34.29 -28.75 53.99
CA TYR A 4 -32.90 -28.80 54.44
C TYR A 4 -32.18 -27.87 53.45
N LEU A 5 -31.99 -26.56 53.67
CA LEU A 5 -31.39 -25.85 54.79
C LEU A 5 -30.04 -26.43 55.23
N PHE A 6 -28.97 -25.72 54.82
CA PHE A 6 -27.59 -25.68 55.34
C PHE A 6 -26.58 -26.73 54.86
N LEU A 7 -25.59 -26.33 54.04
CA LEU A 7 -24.17 -26.12 54.46
C LEU A 7 -23.20 -25.94 53.27
N LEU A 8 -22.55 -24.77 53.29
CA LEU A 8 -21.24 -24.36 52.75
C LEU A 8 -20.32 -25.43 52.14
N ILE A 9 -19.97 -25.27 50.85
CA ILE A 9 -18.61 -25.52 50.33
C ILE A 9 -18.33 -24.55 49.17
N ALA A 10 -17.32 -23.71 49.37
CA ALA A 10 -16.74 -22.89 48.33
C ALA A 10 -15.93 -23.78 47.38
N SER A 11 -16.29 -23.78 46.10
CA SER A 11 -15.42 -24.28 45.03
C SER A 11 -15.69 -23.46 43.77
N LEU A 12 -14.96 -22.36 43.71
CA LEU A 12 -14.42 -21.73 42.51
C LEU A 12 -14.26 -22.76 41.37
N VAL A 13 -15.11 -22.67 40.35
CA VAL A 13 -14.76 -23.11 38.99
C VAL A 13 -15.14 -21.98 38.05
N PHE A 14 -14.29 -20.96 38.07
CA PHE A 14 -14.04 -20.13 36.90
C PHE A 14 -13.37 -21.03 35.84
N THR A 15 -13.47 -20.63 34.58
CA THR A 15 -12.75 -21.18 33.40
C THR A 15 -13.41 -22.39 32.73
N LEU A 16 -13.56 -22.48 31.41
CA LEU A 16 -12.95 -21.72 30.32
C LEU A 16 -13.90 -21.87 29.10
N SER A 17 -14.33 -20.77 28.49
CA SER A 17 -14.83 -20.82 27.11
C SER A 17 -13.62 -21.15 26.23
N ALA A 18 -13.55 -22.39 25.74
CA ALA A 18 -12.61 -22.72 24.68
C ALA A 18 -13.05 -21.94 23.43
N CYS A 19 -12.24 -20.94 23.03
CA CYS A 19 -12.19 -20.55 21.64
C CYS A 19 -11.37 -21.65 20.95
N ASP A 20 -12.05 -22.47 20.16
CA ASP A 20 -11.43 -23.39 19.21
C ASP A 20 -10.96 -22.55 18.02
N ASP A 21 -9.79 -21.95 18.14
CA ASP A 21 -9.10 -21.39 16.98
C ASP A 21 -8.47 -22.57 16.25
N GLY A 22 -9.21 -23.12 15.28
CA GLY A 22 -8.79 -24.20 14.41
C GLY A 22 -7.47 -23.89 13.71
N GLY A 23 -6.36 -24.25 14.38
CA GLY A 23 -5.00 -24.17 13.86
C GLY A 23 -4.53 -25.53 13.39
N SER A 24 -4.99 -25.97 12.23
CA SER A 24 -4.35 -27.06 11.49
C SER A 24 -3.65 -26.52 10.25
N LYS A 25 -2.40 -26.09 10.44
CA LYS A 25 -1.33 -26.00 9.43
C LYS A 25 -0.06 -26.43 10.19
N ASN A 26 0.41 -27.66 10.09
CA ASN A 26 1.38 -28.04 9.06
C ASN A 26 1.46 -29.58 8.94
N ASN A 27 1.29 -30.01 7.70
CA ASN A 27 1.59 -31.32 7.14
C ASN A 27 3.07 -31.67 7.27
N ASN A 28 3.43 -32.40 8.34
CA ASN A 28 4.60 -33.27 8.48
C ASN A 28 5.51 -33.38 7.23
N ASN A 29 6.33 -32.36 6.95
CA ASN A 29 7.45 -32.48 6.05
C ASN A 29 8.66 -32.90 6.87
N VAL A 30 8.80 -34.20 7.06
CA VAL A 30 9.90 -34.89 7.76
C VAL A 30 11.25 -34.77 7.05
N ASN A 31 11.47 -33.74 6.22
CA ASN A 31 12.74 -33.49 5.54
C ASN A 31 13.11 -32.00 5.42
N ASN A 32 13.27 -31.31 6.56
CA ASN A 32 14.09 -30.10 6.62
C ASN A 32 14.84 -30.07 7.96
N THR A 33 16.00 -30.73 8.02
CA THR A 33 16.81 -30.93 9.23
C THR A 33 17.58 -29.68 9.68
N ASN A 34 17.09 -28.48 9.38
CA ASN A 34 17.67 -27.20 9.79
C ASN A 34 16.61 -26.10 10.06
N ASN A 35 15.35 -26.49 10.34
CA ASN A 35 14.25 -25.55 10.59
C ASN A 35 13.24 -26.08 11.64
N ALA A 36 13.72 -26.72 12.71
CA ALA A 36 12.84 -27.43 13.66
C ALA A 36 11.91 -26.53 14.50
N THR A 37 12.01 -25.21 14.36
CA THR A 37 11.30 -24.23 15.19
C THR A 37 10.39 -23.29 14.40
N CYS A 38 10.56 -23.16 13.08
CA CYS A 38 9.77 -22.22 12.31
C CYS A 38 8.31 -22.65 12.15
N GLY A 39 7.40 -21.72 12.41
CA GLY A 39 5.96 -21.93 12.48
C GLY A 39 5.48 -22.29 13.89
N ASP A 40 6.31 -22.13 14.93
CA ASP A 40 5.91 -22.33 16.33
C ASP A 40 5.33 -21.07 16.99
N GLY A 41 5.34 -19.94 16.27
CA GLY A 41 4.82 -18.65 16.70
C GLY A 41 5.76 -17.86 17.60
N VAL A 42 7.01 -18.29 17.78
CA VAL A 42 8.03 -17.65 18.60
C VAL A 42 9.32 -17.47 17.78
N ILE A 43 9.95 -16.31 17.86
CA ILE A 43 11.24 -16.09 17.18
C ILE A 43 12.35 -16.77 17.98
N ASN A 44 12.89 -17.85 17.43
CA ASN A 44 13.98 -18.63 17.99
C ASN A 44 15.35 -18.17 17.45
N THR A 45 16.43 -18.75 18.00
CA THR A 45 17.78 -18.43 17.54
C THR A 45 17.98 -18.88 16.09
N GLY A 46 18.18 -17.93 15.19
CA GLY A 46 18.37 -18.17 13.75
C GLY A 46 17.16 -17.80 12.88
N GLU A 47 16.03 -17.44 13.49
CA GLU A 47 14.83 -16.95 12.79
C GLU A 47 14.80 -15.43 12.76
N THR A 48 14.31 -14.86 11.66
CA THR A 48 14.07 -13.41 11.58
C THR A 48 12.66 -13.02 12.01
N CYS A 49 11.71 -13.94 11.81
CA CYS A 49 10.31 -13.86 12.19
C CYS A 49 9.75 -15.28 12.37
N ASP A 50 8.57 -15.43 12.96
CA ASP A 50 7.81 -16.69 12.98
C ASP A 50 6.30 -16.40 12.98
N GLY A 51 5.61 -16.78 11.90
CA GLY A 51 4.17 -16.55 11.77
C GLY A 51 3.81 -15.06 11.89
N THR A 52 3.09 -14.68 12.94
CA THR A 52 2.77 -13.27 13.24
C THR A 52 3.80 -12.56 14.12
N ALA A 53 4.79 -13.29 14.64
CA ALA A 53 5.88 -12.72 15.41
C ALA A 53 6.91 -12.11 14.45
N LEU A 54 6.78 -10.81 14.17
CA LEU A 54 7.69 -10.05 13.28
C LEU A 54 8.84 -9.36 14.02
N GLY A 55 8.98 -9.61 15.33
CA GLY A 55 10.07 -9.05 16.14
C GLY A 55 9.96 -7.53 16.32
N GLY A 56 8.76 -6.97 16.16
CA GLY A 56 8.53 -5.53 16.17
C GLY A 56 8.94 -4.82 14.89
N ASN A 57 9.25 -5.56 13.82
CA ASN A 57 9.52 -4.98 12.52
C ASN A 57 8.25 -4.86 11.68
N ASP A 58 8.27 -3.90 10.78
CA ASP A 58 7.31 -3.73 9.69
C ASP A 58 8.08 -3.42 8.41
N CYS A 59 7.37 -3.21 7.30
CA CYS A 59 8.00 -2.91 6.01
C CYS A 59 8.92 -1.69 6.08
N THR A 60 8.63 -0.70 6.95
CA THR A 60 9.41 0.54 7.07
C THR A 60 10.69 0.38 7.91
N THR A 61 10.81 -0.69 8.69
CA THR A 61 11.98 -0.91 9.59
C THR A 61 12.96 -1.95 9.07
N ILE A 62 12.56 -2.80 8.13
CA ILE A 62 13.44 -3.79 7.50
C ILE A 62 14.31 -3.17 6.40
N ALA A 63 15.32 -3.90 5.95
CA ALA A 63 16.15 -3.48 4.83
C ALA A 63 15.35 -3.49 3.51
N GLY A 64 15.34 -2.37 2.81
CA GLY A 64 14.68 -2.17 1.52
C GLY A 64 14.17 -0.74 1.37
N ASP A 65 13.74 -0.36 0.16
CA ASP A 65 13.17 0.96 -0.13
C ASP A 65 11.65 0.96 0.10
N PHE A 66 11.21 0.34 1.19
CA PHE A 66 9.80 0.20 1.55
C PHE A 66 9.34 1.39 2.40
N THR A 67 8.17 1.93 2.07
CA THR A 67 7.55 3.07 2.76
C THR A 67 6.28 2.68 3.50
N GLY A 68 5.75 1.48 3.26
CA GLY A 68 4.49 1.02 3.83
C GLY A 68 4.18 -0.42 3.49
N GLY A 69 2.90 -0.78 3.58
CA GLY A 69 2.41 -2.13 3.32
C GLY A 69 2.37 -3.05 4.54
N THR A 70 2.19 -4.35 4.27
CA THR A 70 2.06 -5.39 5.31
C THR A 70 3.25 -6.34 5.24
N LEU A 71 4.05 -6.37 6.31
CA LEU A 71 5.15 -7.33 6.44
C LEU A 71 4.59 -8.69 6.88
N ALA A 72 5.00 -9.76 6.22
CA ALA A 72 4.65 -11.13 6.60
C ALA A 72 5.90 -11.97 6.90
N CYS A 73 5.69 -13.16 7.46
CA CYS A 73 6.73 -14.15 7.66
C CYS A 73 6.49 -15.35 6.76
N ALA A 74 7.49 -15.73 5.97
CA ALA A 74 7.44 -16.89 5.09
C ALA A 74 7.61 -18.20 5.87
N ASP A 75 7.28 -19.33 5.24
CA ASP A 75 7.40 -20.69 5.81
C ASP A 75 8.86 -21.10 6.12
N ASP A 76 9.85 -20.33 5.67
CA ASP A 76 11.27 -20.48 5.97
C ASP A 76 11.78 -19.49 7.04
N CYS A 77 10.88 -18.80 7.74
CA CYS A 77 11.16 -17.82 8.79
C CYS A 77 12.05 -16.64 8.35
N THR A 78 11.96 -16.32 7.07
CA THR A 78 12.42 -15.07 6.48
C THR A 78 11.25 -14.08 6.30
N TYR A 79 11.57 -12.80 6.25
CA TYR A 79 10.57 -11.77 5.94
C TYR A 79 10.05 -11.92 4.52
N ASP A 80 8.73 -12.00 4.39
CA ASP A 80 8.02 -11.89 3.12
C ASP A 80 7.64 -10.43 2.88
N THR A 81 8.31 -9.81 1.91
CA THR A 81 8.14 -8.40 1.54
C THR A 81 7.24 -8.21 0.32
N THR A 82 6.57 -9.26 -0.17
CA THR A 82 5.71 -9.19 -1.36
C THR A 82 4.53 -8.22 -1.22
N LEU A 83 4.10 -7.97 0.03
CA LEU A 83 3.05 -7.00 0.38
C LEU A 83 3.60 -5.70 0.99
N CYS A 84 4.92 -5.49 0.95
CA CYS A 84 5.51 -4.21 1.28
C CYS A 84 5.40 -3.25 0.10
N GLU A 85 5.01 -2.02 0.40
CA GLU A 85 4.92 -0.93 -0.58
C GLU A 85 6.27 -0.24 -0.66
N THR A 86 6.81 -0.09 -1.87
CA THR A 86 8.03 0.69 -2.11
C THR A 86 7.70 2.17 -2.25
N ALA A 87 8.64 3.04 -1.85
CA ALA A 87 8.57 4.43 -2.28
C ALA A 87 8.58 4.43 -3.82
N SER A 88 7.58 5.05 -4.46
CA SER A 88 7.69 5.36 -5.88
C SER A 88 8.95 6.20 -6.07
N LEU A 89 9.94 5.65 -6.78
CA LEU A 89 11.22 6.30 -6.99
C LEU A 89 11.09 7.24 -8.17
N CYS A 90 10.44 8.38 -7.93
CA CYS A 90 10.28 9.37 -8.97
C CYS A 90 11.63 9.74 -9.60
N GLY A 91 11.74 9.56 -10.92
CA GLY A 91 12.96 9.77 -11.69
C GLY A 91 13.76 8.49 -11.95
N ASN A 92 13.18 7.30 -11.79
CA ASN A 92 13.81 6.03 -12.14
C ASN A 92 13.63 5.65 -13.63
N GLY A 93 12.80 6.40 -14.36
CA GLY A 93 12.49 6.22 -15.78
C GLY A 93 11.41 5.17 -16.09
N VAL A 94 10.65 4.71 -15.09
CA VAL A 94 9.58 3.72 -15.21
C VAL A 94 8.40 4.19 -14.34
N ILE A 95 7.17 4.16 -14.86
CA ILE A 95 6.00 4.47 -14.04
C ILE A 95 5.69 3.30 -13.11
N ASP A 96 5.96 3.49 -11.82
CA ASP A 96 5.58 2.58 -10.75
C ASP A 96 4.10 2.71 -10.36
N ALA A 97 3.58 1.77 -9.56
CA ALA A 97 2.15 1.69 -9.23
C ALA A 97 1.58 2.94 -8.52
N SER A 98 2.43 3.77 -7.91
CA SER A 98 2.05 5.01 -7.23
C SER A 98 2.40 6.28 -8.02
N GLU A 99 2.92 6.15 -9.24
CA GLU A 99 3.32 7.25 -10.12
C GLU A 99 2.27 7.52 -11.20
N THR A 100 2.15 8.79 -11.59
CA THR A 100 1.33 9.17 -12.76
C THR A 100 2.20 9.28 -14.03
N CYS A 101 3.47 9.62 -13.84
CA CYS A 101 4.52 9.71 -14.84
C CYS A 101 5.86 9.49 -14.14
N ASP A 102 6.93 9.22 -14.88
CA ASP A 102 8.32 9.25 -14.37
C ASP A 102 9.26 9.82 -15.43
N GLY A 103 9.84 11.00 -15.15
CA GLY A 103 10.80 11.64 -16.03
C GLY A 103 10.23 11.91 -17.43
N THR A 104 10.64 11.12 -18.42
CA THR A 104 10.11 11.19 -19.80
C THR A 104 9.02 10.17 -20.11
N GLU A 105 8.80 9.20 -19.21
CA GLU A 105 7.74 8.22 -19.33
C GLU A 105 6.42 8.85 -18.84
N LEU A 106 5.54 9.18 -19.79
CA LEU A 106 4.26 9.83 -19.51
C LEU A 106 3.08 8.86 -19.57
N GLY A 107 3.32 7.56 -19.79
CA GLY A 107 2.27 6.54 -19.83
C GLY A 107 1.37 6.66 -21.05
N ALA A 108 1.94 7.12 -22.17
CA ALA A 108 1.23 7.47 -23.40
C ALA A 108 0.20 8.61 -23.24
N ASN A 109 0.36 9.46 -22.22
CA ASN A 109 -0.41 10.69 -22.08
C ASN A 109 0.35 11.89 -22.65
N ASP A 110 -0.41 12.84 -23.15
CA ASP A 110 -0.01 14.19 -23.52
C ASP A 110 -1.04 15.21 -22.96
N CYS A 111 -0.78 16.51 -23.17
CA CYS A 111 -1.66 17.58 -22.70
C CYS A 111 -3.12 17.41 -23.17
N THR A 112 -3.39 16.78 -24.31
CA THR A 112 -4.74 16.58 -24.85
C THR A 112 -5.48 15.39 -24.25
N THR A 113 -4.76 14.47 -23.60
CA THR A 113 -5.31 13.24 -23.00
C THR A 113 -5.55 13.33 -21.50
N ILE A 114 -4.83 14.22 -20.81
CA ILE A 114 -4.98 14.44 -19.36
C ILE A 114 -6.20 15.30 -19.07
N ALA A 115 -6.63 15.31 -17.80
CA ALA A 115 -7.73 16.17 -17.37
C ALA A 115 -7.36 17.65 -17.48
N GLY A 116 -8.18 18.43 -18.19
CA GLY A 116 -8.05 19.88 -18.34
C GLY A 116 -8.60 20.37 -19.68
N ASP A 117 -8.73 21.69 -19.85
CA ASP A 117 -9.16 22.31 -21.11
C ASP A 117 -7.95 22.60 -22.03
N PHE A 118 -7.04 21.64 -22.11
CA PHE A 118 -5.83 21.73 -22.90
C PHE A 118 -6.06 21.20 -24.32
N THR A 119 -5.54 21.91 -25.32
CA THR A 119 -5.62 21.54 -26.73
C THR A 119 -4.28 21.22 -27.37
N GLY A 120 -3.17 21.40 -26.64
CA GLY A 120 -1.83 21.16 -27.16
C GLY A 120 -0.76 21.46 -26.11
N GLY A 121 0.47 21.70 -26.58
CA GLY A 121 1.63 21.98 -25.74
C GLY A 121 2.47 20.75 -25.41
N THR A 122 3.35 20.91 -24.42
CA THR A 122 4.30 19.87 -23.99
C THR A 122 3.96 19.44 -22.57
N LEU A 123 3.60 18.17 -22.40
CA LEU A 123 3.41 17.57 -21.08
C LEU A 123 4.77 17.16 -20.51
N ALA A 124 5.01 17.46 -19.24
CA ALA A 124 6.20 17.03 -18.52
C ALA A 124 5.82 16.27 -17.24
N CYS A 125 6.80 15.59 -16.65
CA CYS A 125 6.68 14.98 -15.33
C CYS A 125 7.46 15.80 -14.31
N ALA A 126 6.81 16.18 -13.21
CA ALA A 126 7.45 16.90 -12.11
C ALA A 126 8.28 15.96 -11.22
N ASP A 127 9.12 16.53 -10.35
CA ASP A 127 9.96 15.78 -9.39
C ASP A 127 9.14 15.02 -8.33
N ASP A 128 7.84 15.29 -8.21
CA ASP A 128 6.89 14.57 -7.37
C ASP A 128 6.05 13.54 -8.16
N CYS A 129 6.41 13.30 -9.42
CA CYS A 129 5.77 12.37 -10.34
C CYS A 129 4.27 12.60 -10.57
N THR A 130 3.89 13.87 -10.47
CA THR A 130 2.65 14.40 -11.01
C THR A 130 2.90 15.02 -12.39
N TYR A 131 1.84 15.12 -13.19
CA TYR A 131 1.91 15.82 -14.46
C TYR A 131 2.16 17.30 -14.25
N ASP A 132 3.23 17.82 -14.86
CA ASP A 132 3.46 19.25 -14.99
C ASP A 132 2.77 19.77 -16.25
N THR A 133 1.68 20.51 -16.04
CA THR A 133 0.87 21.09 -17.11
C THR A 133 1.25 22.54 -17.41
N ALA A 134 2.35 23.07 -16.85
CA ALA A 134 2.73 24.48 -17.03
C ALA A 134 3.02 24.86 -18.49
N LEU A 135 3.38 23.87 -19.32
CA LEU A 135 3.62 24.03 -20.76
C LEU A 135 2.50 23.45 -21.64
N CYS A 136 1.36 23.09 -21.04
CA CYS A 136 0.17 22.74 -21.80
C CYS A 136 -0.56 23.99 -22.28
N GLU A 137 -0.93 23.98 -23.55
CA GLU A 137 -1.68 25.06 -24.20
C GLU A 137 -3.17 24.81 -24.02
N THR A 138 -3.89 25.78 -23.47
CA THR A 138 -5.37 25.78 -23.49
C THR A 138 -5.84 26.35 -24.81
N ALA A 139 -7.00 25.89 -25.30
CA ALA A 139 -7.66 26.59 -26.40
C ALA A 139 -7.79 28.06 -26.02
N SER A 140 -7.32 28.97 -26.87
CA SER A 140 -7.84 30.34 -26.82
C SER A 140 -9.36 30.21 -26.91
N LEU A 141 -10.03 30.76 -25.91
CA LEU A 141 -11.46 30.69 -25.66
C LEU A 141 -12.33 31.31 -26.77
N CYS A 142 -11.74 31.72 -27.90
CA CYS A 142 -12.36 32.43 -28.98
C CYS A 142 -13.63 31.74 -29.45
N GLY A 143 -14.75 32.42 -29.24
CA GLY A 143 -16.09 31.96 -29.55
C GLY A 143 -16.89 31.46 -28.35
N ASN A 144 -16.42 31.69 -27.11
CA ASN A 144 -17.16 31.42 -25.87
C ASN A 144 -18.09 32.59 -25.45
N GLY A 145 -18.02 33.73 -26.13
CA GLY A 145 -18.80 34.93 -25.88
C GLY A 145 -18.18 35.91 -24.88
N VAL A 146 -16.94 35.70 -24.44
CA VAL A 146 -16.20 36.51 -23.46
C VAL A 146 -14.85 36.89 -24.07
N LEU A 147 -14.47 38.17 -23.98
CA LEU A 147 -13.16 38.60 -24.45
C LEU A 147 -12.11 38.35 -23.35
N ASP A 148 -11.37 37.26 -23.47
CA ASP A 148 -10.31 36.90 -22.51
C ASP A 148 -9.02 37.74 -22.73
N ALA A 149 -8.16 37.82 -21.71
CA ALA A 149 -7.01 38.74 -21.68
C ALA A 149 -5.97 38.52 -22.79
N ASN A 150 -6.03 37.35 -23.44
CA ASN A 150 -5.17 36.86 -24.50
C ASN A 150 -5.89 36.85 -25.86
N GLU A 151 -7.08 37.44 -25.94
CA GLU A 151 -7.90 37.47 -27.14
C GLU A 151 -7.98 38.85 -27.74
N THR A 152 -7.88 38.91 -29.08
CA THR A 152 -8.15 40.15 -29.83
C THR A 152 -9.64 40.32 -30.08
N CYS A 153 -10.37 39.20 -30.12
CA CYS A 153 -11.81 39.16 -30.32
C CYS A 153 -12.40 37.84 -29.83
N ASP A 154 -13.66 37.90 -29.38
CA ASP A 154 -14.53 36.73 -29.23
C ASP A 154 -15.81 36.97 -30.04
N GLY A 155 -15.94 36.26 -31.16
CA GLY A 155 -17.09 36.41 -32.05
C GLY A 155 -17.23 37.84 -32.58
N THR A 156 -18.28 38.56 -32.16
CA THR A 156 -18.50 39.98 -32.50
C THR A 156 -18.00 40.96 -31.42
N ASN A 157 -17.52 40.44 -30.29
CA ASN A 157 -17.01 41.24 -29.19
C ASN A 157 -15.52 41.51 -29.45
N LEU A 158 -15.22 42.75 -29.84
CA LEU A 158 -13.88 43.22 -30.19
C LEU A 158 -13.37 44.09 -29.04
N GLY A 159 -12.12 43.89 -28.61
CA GLY A 159 -11.46 44.70 -27.57
C GLY A 159 -11.26 46.16 -27.95
#